data_AF-R0K037-F1
#
_entry.id   AF-R0K037-F1
#
_cell.length_a   1.000
_cell.length_b   1.000
_cell.length_c   1.000
_cell.angle_alpha   90.00
_cell.angle_beta   90.00
_cell.angle_gamma   90.00
#
_symmetry.space_group_name_H-M   'P 1'
#
loop_
_entity.id
_entity.type
_entity.pdbx_description
1 polymer ?
#
loop_
_entity_poly.entity_id
_entity_poly.type
_entity_poly.pdbx_seq_one_letter_code
_entity_poly.pdbx_strand_id
1 'polypeptide(L)'
;LNAVQDNLATHRLGFSFLTHLANKLQRSFQAISRLAFLEQGGFLLETRRGRAKLKQYLQKSDQFICLLYAAMHMTNGMLARGEEFRVLRWADTVSVRRNIFVYKGKVILVFSYNKANTNTNNSFYIVRSPCPIVQRILYVYLVYIRPFRSLI
;
A
#
# COMPACT_ATOMS: atom_id res chain seq x y z
N LEU A 1 4.77 -13.26 -1.86
CA LEU A 1 5.61 -12.24 -2.54
C LEU A 1 6.43 -12.82 -3.68
N ASN A 2 7.09 -13.97 -3.56
CA ASN A 2 7.93 -14.55 -4.62
C ASN A 2 7.23 -14.73 -5.98
N ALA A 3 5.93 -15.05 -6.00
CA ALA A 3 5.14 -15.20 -7.22
C ALA A 3 4.51 -13.88 -7.73
N VAL A 4 4.67 -12.77 -6.99
CA VAL A 4 4.07 -11.48 -7.35
C VAL A 4 4.96 -10.82 -8.40
N GLN A 5 4.37 -10.55 -9.56
CA GLN A 5 5.01 -9.84 -10.65
C GLN A 5 4.74 -8.35 -10.58
N ASP A 6 5.74 -7.56 -10.89
CA ASP A 6 5.60 -6.12 -11.00
C ASP A 6 6.51 -5.56 -12.10
N ASN A 7 6.11 -4.43 -12.68
CA ASN A 7 6.90 -3.74 -13.69
C ASN A 7 7.19 -2.31 -13.25
N LEU A 8 8.49 -2.01 -13.04
CA LEU A 8 8.97 -0.69 -12.62
C LEU A 8 8.95 0.34 -13.76
N ALA A 9 9.02 -0.11 -15.02
CA ALA A 9 9.07 0.75 -16.19
C ALA A 9 7.69 1.15 -16.72
N THR A 10 6.64 0.40 -16.36
CA THR A 10 5.28 0.70 -16.80
C THR A 10 4.72 1.86 -15.99
N HIS A 11 4.32 2.93 -16.68
CA HIS A 11 3.54 4.02 -16.12
C HIS A 11 2.19 4.09 -16.83
N ARG A 12 1.13 3.70 -16.13
CA ARG A 12 -0.25 3.75 -16.63
C ARG A 12 -1.17 4.14 -15.50
N LEU A 13 -2.21 4.91 -15.77
CA LEU A 13 -3.14 5.36 -14.74
C LEU A 13 -3.66 4.17 -13.89
N GLY A 14 -3.49 4.25 -12.57
CA GLY A 14 -3.92 3.24 -11.62
C GLY A 14 -3.05 1.98 -11.58
N PHE A 15 -1.98 1.90 -12.37
CA PHE A 15 -1.16 0.70 -12.45
C PHE A 15 -0.36 0.46 -11.18
N SER A 16 -0.39 -0.79 -10.73
CA SER A 16 0.43 -1.34 -9.65
C SER A 16 0.53 -2.87 -9.78
N PHE A 17 1.32 -3.52 -8.93
CA PHE A 17 1.30 -4.98 -8.84
C PHE A 17 -0.11 -5.54 -8.52
N LEU A 18 -1.00 -4.74 -7.90
CA LEU A 18 -2.39 -5.16 -7.63
C LEU A 18 -3.21 -5.29 -8.91
N THR A 19 -2.94 -4.44 -9.91
CA THR A 19 -3.65 -4.45 -11.20
C THR A 19 -2.98 -5.35 -12.23
N HIS A 20 -1.80 -5.90 -11.94
CA HIS A 20 -1.08 -6.79 -12.84
C HIS A 20 -1.85 -8.12 -13.00
N LEU A 21 -2.24 -8.45 -14.23
CA LEU A 21 -3.12 -9.58 -14.54
C LEU A 21 -2.59 -10.93 -14.04
N ALA A 22 -1.27 -11.15 -14.12
CA ALA A 22 -0.64 -12.39 -13.66
C ALA A 22 -0.83 -12.65 -12.15
N ASN A 23 -1.04 -11.60 -11.34
CA ASN A 23 -1.14 -11.74 -9.89
C ASN A 23 -2.54 -12.12 -9.42
N LYS A 24 -3.58 -11.92 -10.24
CA LYS A 24 -4.99 -12.22 -9.91
C LYS A 24 -5.49 -11.58 -8.60
N LEU A 25 -4.98 -10.38 -8.26
CA LEU A 25 -5.25 -9.72 -6.95
C LEU A 25 -6.47 -8.78 -6.92
N GLN A 26 -6.98 -8.39 -8.09
CA GLN A 26 -8.01 -7.35 -8.22
C GLN A 26 -9.30 -7.66 -7.43
N ARG A 27 -9.62 -8.95 -7.23
CA ARG A 27 -10.84 -9.40 -6.55
C ARG A 27 -10.57 -10.04 -5.18
N SER A 28 -9.32 -10.04 -4.71
CA SER A 28 -8.94 -10.74 -3.48
C SER A 28 -9.66 -10.22 -2.24
N PHE A 29 -10.00 -8.94 -2.20
CA PHE A 29 -10.74 -8.35 -1.07
C PHE A 29 -12.23 -8.73 -1.02
N GLN A 30 -12.82 -9.23 -2.12
CA GLN A 30 -14.26 -9.51 -2.20
C GLN A 30 -14.70 -10.56 -1.18
N ALA A 31 -13.86 -11.56 -0.90
CA ALA A 31 -14.16 -12.58 0.10
C ALA A 31 -14.32 -11.95 1.49
N ILE A 32 -13.43 -11.02 1.85
CA ILE A 32 -13.48 -10.30 3.13
C ILE A 32 -14.68 -9.36 3.17
N SER A 33 -14.96 -8.65 2.06
CA SER A 33 -16.15 -7.81 1.96
C SER A 33 -17.43 -8.60 2.23
N ARG A 34 -17.59 -9.76 1.58
CA ARG A 34 -18.76 -10.62 1.78
C ARG A 34 -18.89 -11.04 3.25
N LEU A 35 -17.80 -11.55 3.83
CA LEU A 35 -17.80 -11.96 5.24
C LEU A 35 -18.14 -10.82 6.21
N ALA A 36 -17.68 -9.60 5.93
CA ALA A 36 -17.96 -8.44 6.78
C ALA A 36 -19.46 -8.09 6.82
N PHE A 37 -20.15 -8.20 5.68
CA PHE A 37 -21.56 -7.84 5.53
C PHE A 37 -22.55 -8.99 5.81
N LEU A 38 -22.09 -10.22 6.03
CA LEU A 38 -22.92 -11.28 6.60
C LEU A 38 -23.33 -10.93 8.04
N GLU A 39 -24.38 -11.58 8.55
CA GLU A 39 -24.85 -11.38 9.92
C GLU A 39 -23.74 -11.58 10.97
N GLN A 40 -22.89 -12.58 10.76
CA GLN A 40 -21.73 -12.89 11.61
C GLN A 40 -20.68 -11.77 11.58
N GLY A 41 -20.49 -11.13 10.43
CA GLY A 41 -19.57 -10.01 10.24
C GLY A 41 -20.10 -8.75 10.92
N GLY A 42 -21.41 -8.51 10.86
CA GLY A 42 -22.09 -7.47 11.63
C GLY A 42 -21.81 -6.05 11.16
N PHE A 43 -21.46 -5.83 9.87
CA PHE A 43 -21.26 -4.51 9.27
C PHE A 43 -22.56 -3.96 8.61
N LEU A 44 -23.73 -4.49 9.00
CA LEU A 44 -25.03 -4.07 8.49
C LEU A 44 -25.28 -2.57 8.75
N LEU A 45 -25.26 -1.76 7.69
CA LEU A 45 -25.38 -0.30 7.74
C LEU A 45 -26.73 0.18 8.28
N GLU A 46 -27.77 -0.62 8.14
CA GLU A 46 -29.12 -0.31 8.63
C GLU A 46 -29.20 -0.33 10.15
N THR A 47 -28.33 -1.09 10.81
CA THR A 47 -28.35 -1.23 12.28
C THR A 47 -27.43 -0.21 12.95
N ARG A 48 -27.85 0.32 14.11
CA ARG A 48 -26.99 1.18 14.95
C ARG A 48 -25.71 0.46 15.37
N ARG A 49 -25.81 -0.84 15.69
CA ARG A 49 -24.68 -1.69 16.08
C ARG A 49 -23.68 -1.87 14.93
N GLY A 50 -24.17 -2.12 13.71
CA GLY A 50 -23.31 -2.27 12.54
C GLY A 50 -22.59 -0.99 12.15
N ARG A 51 -23.28 0.17 12.19
CA ARG A 51 -22.63 1.49 12.01
C ARG A 51 -21.54 1.76 13.05
N ALA A 52 -21.77 1.40 14.31
CA ALA A 52 -20.77 1.54 15.35
C ALA A 52 -19.55 0.63 15.12
N LYS A 53 -19.78 -0.62 14.70
CA LYS A 53 -18.71 -1.60 14.38
C LYS A 53 -17.88 -1.14 13.18
N LEU A 54 -18.53 -0.61 12.15
CA LEU A 54 -17.87 -0.01 10.99
C LEU A 54 -16.98 1.18 11.40
N LYS A 55 -17.52 2.10 12.20
CA LYS A 55 -16.75 3.24 12.72
C LYS A 55 -15.53 2.77 13.53
N GLN A 56 -15.69 1.75 14.38
CA GLN A 56 -14.60 1.17 15.15
C GLN A 56 -13.55 0.51 14.25
N TYR A 57 -13.98 -0.18 13.18
CA TYR A 57 -13.08 -0.75 12.19
C TYR A 57 -12.24 0.33 11.49
N LEU A 58 -12.87 1.42 11.05
CA LEU A 58 -12.16 2.54 10.40
C LEU A 58 -11.12 3.17 11.35
N GLN A 59 -11.48 3.39 12.61
CA GLN A 59 -10.55 3.90 13.63
C GLN A 59 -9.36 2.96 13.86
N LYS A 60 -9.61 1.64 13.98
CA LYS A 60 -8.54 0.65 14.10
C LYS A 60 -7.68 0.59 12.84
N SER A 61 -8.28 0.75 11.67
CA SER A 61 -7.55 0.82 10.40
C SER A 61 -6.63 2.03 10.36
N ASP A 62 -7.07 3.21 10.82
CA ASP A 62 -6.23 4.40 10.87
C ASP A 62 -5.05 4.22 11.84
N GLN A 63 -5.30 3.65 13.02
CA GLN A 63 -4.23 3.29 13.97
C GLN A 63 -3.24 2.28 13.38
N PHE A 64 -3.74 1.24 12.72
CA PHE A 64 -2.92 0.24 12.05
C PHE A 64 -2.05 0.85 10.95
N ILE A 65 -2.61 1.76 10.15
CA ILE A 65 -1.86 2.49 9.12
C ILE A 65 -0.72 3.27 9.78
N CYS A 66 -0.99 4.05 10.83
CA CYS A 66 0.07 4.77 11.55
C CYS A 66 1.20 3.85 12.04
N LEU A 67 0.86 2.71 12.63
CA LEU A 67 1.84 1.72 13.09
C LEU A 67 2.62 1.08 11.94
N LEU A 68 1.96 0.78 10.81
CA LEU A 68 2.62 0.24 9.63
C LEU A 68 3.64 1.22 9.05
N TYR A 69 3.27 2.50 8.94
CA TYR A 69 4.18 3.54 8.49
C TYR A 69 5.37 3.71 9.45
N ALA A 70 5.14 3.69 10.76
CA ALA A 70 6.20 3.72 11.76
C ALA A 70 7.13 2.50 11.64
N ALA A 71 6.57 1.30 11.49
CA ALA A 71 7.34 0.07 11.32
C ALA A 71 8.18 0.08 10.03
N MET A 72 7.61 0.56 8.91
CA MET A 72 8.37 0.77 7.68
C MET A 72 9.52 1.77 7.92
N HIS A 73 9.26 2.87 8.63
CA HIS A 73 10.27 3.88 8.90
C HIS A 73 11.45 3.36 9.73
N MET A 74 11.18 2.54 10.75
CA MET A 74 12.21 1.95 11.61
C MET A 74 12.98 0.80 10.96
N THR A 75 12.37 0.07 10.02
CA THR A 75 12.94 -1.19 9.49
C THR A 75 13.54 -1.09 8.09
N ASN A 76 13.67 0.11 7.53
CA ASN A 76 14.20 0.38 6.18
C ASN A 76 15.75 0.48 6.12
N GLY A 77 16.46 -0.06 7.12
CA GLY A 77 17.93 -0.06 7.23
C GLY A 77 18.51 1.25 7.78
N MET A 78 18.16 2.39 7.18
CA MET A 78 18.43 3.74 7.73
C MET A 78 17.11 4.45 7.97
N LEU A 79 17.05 5.37 8.96
CA LEU A 79 15.87 6.21 9.17
C LEU A 79 15.51 6.90 7.86
N ALA A 80 14.27 6.71 7.41
CA ALA A 80 13.80 7.39 6.22
C ALA A 80 13.70 8.88 6.54
N ARG A 81 13.96 9.77 5.59
CA ARG A 81 13.67 11.19 5.82
C ARG A 81 12.15 11.34 5.91
N GLY A 82 11.65 12.18 6.83
CA GLY A 82 10.21 12.34 7.06
C GLY A 82 9.40 12.70 5.80
N GLU A 83 10.06 13.28 4.80
CA GLU A 83 9.51 13.62 3.47
C GLU A 83 9.24 12.38 2.60
N GLU A 84 10.03 11.30 2.73
CA GLU A 84 9.92 10.08 1.91
C GLU A 84 8.58 9.36 2.16
N PHE A 85 8.10 9.33 3.41
CA PHE A 85 6.83 8.68 3.74
C PHE A 85 5.59 9.47 3.32
N ARG A 86 5.67 10.80 3.26
CA ARG A 86 4.55 11.64 2.79
C ARG A 86 4.23 11.40 1.32
N VAL A 87 5.23 11.00 0.53
CA VAL A 87 5.08 10.78 -0.91
C VAL A 87 4.82 9.32 -1.27
N LEU A 88 4.60 8.42 -0.31
CA LEU A 88 4.31 7.01 -0.60
C LEU A 88 3.05 6.86 -1.46
N ARG A 89 3.21 6.17 -2.58
CA ARG A 89 2.19 5.89 -3.57
C ARG A 89 2.31 4.44 -4.01
N TRP A 90 1.20 3.73 -3.90
CA TRP A 90 1.09 2.31 -4.26
C TRP A 90 0.66 2.10 -5.72
N ALA A 91 0.02 3.09 -6.34
CA ALA A 91 -0.41 3.08 -7.74
C ALA A 91 -0.10 4.42 -8.42
N ASP A 92 0.10 4.35 -9.73
CA ASP A 92 0.36 5.49 -10.58
C ASP A 92 -0.88 6.38 -10.71
N THR A 93 -0.68 7.69 -10.74
CA THR A 93 -1.69 8.69 -11.12
C THR A 93 -1.36 9.28 -12.49
N VAL A 94 -2.21 10.17 -13.02
CA VAL A 94 -1.95 10.83 -14.31
C VAL A 94 -0.61 11.58 -14.29
N SER A 95 -0.33 12.25 -13.18
CA SER A 95 0.81 13.16 -13.07
C SER A 95 1.97 12.60 -12.26
N VAL A 96 1.76 11.52 -11.48
CA VAL A 96 2.77 11.07 -10.53
C VAL A 96 2.92 9.54 -10.52
N ARG A 97 4.16 9.09 -10.65
CA ARG A 97 4.51 7.67 -10.54
C ARG A 97 4.39 7.18 -9.10
N ARG A 98 4.05 5.92 -8.95
CA ARG A 98 4.16 5.21 -7.68
C ARG A 98 5.61 4.99 -7.28
N ASN A 99 5.81 4.70 -6.01
CA ASN A 99 7.12 4.40 -5.45
C ASN A 99 7.16 3.07 -4.67
N ILE A 100 6.04 2.35 -4.58
CA ILE A 100 6.00 1.00 -4.00
C ILE A 100 5.97 -0.03 -5.13
N PHE A 101 6.97 -0.91 -5.12
CA PHE A 101 7.11 -1.99 -6.11
C PHE A 101 7.39 -3.33 -5.45
N VAL A 102 7.11 -4.42 -6.17
CA VAL A 102 7.58 -5.76 -5.80
C VAL A 102 8.67 -6.20 -6.78
N TYR A 103 9.88 -6.44 -6.29
CA TYR A 103 11.01 -6.88 -7.10
C TYR A 103 11.66 -8.11 -6.48
N LYS A 104 11.81 -9.18 -7.26
CA LYS A 104 12.40 -10.47 -6.83
C LYS A 104 11.85 -10.96 -5.47
N GLY A 105 10.52 -10.89 -5.30
CA GLY A 105 9.85 -11.34 -4.08
C GLY A 105 9.99 -10.41 -2.87
N LYS A 106 10.53 -9.20 -3.04
CA LYS A 106 10.65 -8.19 -1.98
C LYS A 106 9.88 -6.94 -2.33
N VAL A 107 9.28 -6.30 -1.33
CA VAL A 107 8.75 -4.93 -1.49
C VAL A 107 9.92 -3.95 -1.42
N ILE A 108 9.99 -3.08 -2.42
CA ILE A 108 10.97 -1.98 -2.48
C ILE A 108 10.23 -0.64 -2.59
N LEU A 109 10.81 0.38 -1.95
CA LEU A 109 10.37 1.76 -1.99
C LEU A 109 11.40 2.55 -2.77
N VAL A 110 11.00 3.23 -3.84
CA VAL A 110 11.92 3.95 -4.75
C VAL A 110 11.62 5.44 -4.72
N PHE A 111 12.54 6.22 -4.15
CA PHE A 111 12.41 7.67 -4.02
C PHE A 111 13.36 8.38 -4.98
N SER A 112 12.86 9.31 -5.79
CA SER A 112 13.69 10.23 -6.55
C SER A 112 14.07 11.42 -5.66
N TYR A 113 15.37 11.65 -5.46
CA TYR A 113 15.87 12.78 -4.70
C TYR A 113 16.42 13.84 -5.64
N ASN A 114 15.93 15.07 -5.53
CA ASN A 114 16.20 16.14 -6.49
C ASN A 114 16.87 17.38 -5.87
N LYS A 115 17.77 17.20 -4.89
CA LYS A 115 18.47 18.34 -4.25
C LYS A 115 19.60 18.96 -5.10
N ALA A 116 19.97 18.37 -6.24
CA ALA A 116 21.08 18.85 -7.07
C ALA A 116 20.61 19.32 -8.48
N ASN A 117 19.40 19.85 -8.58
CA ASN A 117 18.80 20.15 -9.88
C ASN A 117 19.15 21.51 -10.49
N THR A 118 20.28 22.10 -10.10
CA THR A 118 20.72 23.37 -10.71
C THR A 118 21.56 23.17 -11.96
N ASN A 119 22.19 21.99 -12.21
CA ASN A 119 23.18 21.89 -13.30
C ASN A 119 23.29 20.58 -14.13
N THR A 120 22.65 19.43 -13.80
CA THR A 120 23.02 18.16 -14.50
C THR A 120 21.92 17.16 -14.89
N ASN A 121 20.62 17.46 -14.76
CA ASN A 121 19.49 16.58 -15.19
C ASN A 121 19.56 15.10 -14.75
N ASN A 122 20.40 14.75 -13.77
CA ASN A 122 20.56 13.38 -13.28
C ASN A 122 19.79 13.23 -11.96
N SER A 123 18.64 12.58 -12.02
CA SER A 123 17.87 12.22 -10.83
C SER A 123 18.54 11.05 -10.10
N PHE A 124 18.89 11.21 -8.83
CA PHE A 124 19.38 10.11 -8.00
C PHE A 124 18.19 9.36 -7.38
N TYR A 125 18.24 8.03 -7.43
CA TYR A 125 17.20 7.17 -6.86
C TYR A 125 17.70 6.47 -5.59
N ILE A 126 16.92 6.60 -4.52
CA ILE A 126 17.13 5.90 -3.25
C ILE A 126 16.16 4.73 -3.20
N VAL A 127 16.69 3.51 -3.09
CA VAL A 127 15.88 2.31 -2.89
C VAL A 127 15.93 1.89 -1.43
N ARG A 128 14.77 1.72 -0.82
CA ARG A 128 14.60 1.17 0.54
C ARG A 128 13.85 -0.15 0.45
N SER A 129 14.09 -1.05 1.40
CA SER A 129 13.30 -2.28 1.55
C SER A 129 13.07 -2.52 3.05
N PRO A 130 11.81 -2.54 3.53
CA PRO A 130 11.53 -2.83 4.93
C PRO A 130 11.96 -4.24 5.31
N CYS A 131 11.97 -4.60 6.60
CA CYS A 131 12.23 -5.99 6.99
C CYS A 131 11.12 -6.93 6.45
N PRO A 132 11.41 -8.23 6.23
CA PRO A 132 10.48 -9.15 5.57
C PRO A 132 9.08 -9.24 6.20
N ILE A 133 8.97 -9.08 7.52
CA ILE A 133 7.69 -9.11 8.23
C ILE A 133 6.84 -7.90 7.83
N VAL A 134 7.43 -6.70 7.86
CA VAL A 134 6.74 -5.46 7.48
C VAL A 134 6.34 -5.48 6.01
N GLN A 135 7.16 -6.04 5.13
CA GLN A 135 6.79 -6.22 3.71
C GLN A 135 5.53 -7.07 3.54
N ARG A 136 5.37 -8.15 4.32
CA ARG A 136 4.16 -9.00 4.28
C ARG A 136 2.95 -8.26 4.82
N ILE A 137 3.09 -7.51 5.91
CA ILE A 137 2.01 -6.70 6.48
C ILE A 137 1.56 -5.63 5.48
N LEU A 138 2.50 -4.92 4.86
CA LEU A 138 2.21 -3.94 3.81
C LEU A 138 1.50 -4.57 2.61
N TYR A 139 1.93 -5.77 2.19
CA TYR A 139 1.26 -6.51 1.13
C TYR A 139 -0.20 -6.84 1.48
N VAL A 140 -0.46 -7.39 2.67
CA VAL A 140 -1.82 -7.71 3.12
C VAL A 140 -2.68 -6.44 3.20
N TYR A 141 -2.11 -5.35 3.71
CA TYR A 141 -2.78 -4.05 3.77
C TYR A 141 -3.21 -3.58 2.38
N LEU A 142 -2.29 -3.56 1.41
CA LEU A 142 -2.57 -3.08 0.06
C LEU A 142 -3.56 -3.97 -0.72
N VAL A 143 -3.49 -5.29 -0.53
CA VAL A 143 -4.32 -6.25 -1.27
C VAL A 143 -5.73 -6.37 -0.70
N TYR A 144 -5.90 -6.31 0.62
CA TYR A 144 -7.15 -6.69 1.28
C TYR A 144 -7.79 -5.52 2.03
N ILE A 145 -7.04 -4.92 2.96
CA ILE A 145 -7.58 -3.93 3.90
C ILE A 145 -7.90 -2.62 3.17
N ARG A 146 -6.95 -2.11 2.39
CA ARG A 146 -7.10 -0.85 1.66
C ARG A 146 -8.28 -0.86 0.67
N PRO A 147 -8.43 -1.84 -0.25
CA PRO A 147 -9.56 -1.86 -1.17
C PRO A 147 -10.89 -2.09 -0.46
N PHE A 148 -10.92 -2.91 0.62
CA PHE A 148 -12.11 -3.03 1.45
C PHE A 148 -12.49 -1.71 2.12
N ARG A 149 -11.52 -0.98 2.70
CA ARG A 149 -11.73 0.35 3.26
C ARG A 149 -12.20 1.37 2.24
N SER A 150 -11.79 1.26 0.98
CA SER A 150 -12.24 2.17 -0.09
C SER A 150 -13.66 1.87 -0.57
N LEU A 151 -14.22 0.71 -0.22
CA LEU A 151 -15.59 0.31 -0.58
C LEU A 151 -16.63 0.83 0.42
N ILE A 152 -16.22 1.04 1.68
CA ILE A 152 -17.07 1.40 2.82
C ILE A 152 -16.92 2.88 3.19
#